data_AF-A0A7X8QKE2-F1
#
_entry.id   AF-A0A7X8QKE2-F1
#
_cell.length_a   1.000
_cell.length_b   1.000
_cell.length_c   1.000
_cell.angle_alpha   90.00
_cell.angle_beta   90.00
_cell.angle_gamma   90.00
#
_symmetry.space_group_name_H-M   'P 1'
#
loop_
_entity.id
_entity.type
_entity.pdbx_description
1 polymer ?
#
loop_
_entity_poly.entity_id
_entity_poly.type
_entity_poly.pdbx_seq_one_letter_code
_entity_poly.pdbx_strand_id
1 'polypeptide(L)'
;MKRIMILVLITLLMCFLVACGTEAENIPSEPEVVTRKIPQPASMNSCEWECGTYYSEISALAIKNYLQQLKEDGWEDMEGNELSVEVQTGISQYMLTKDSGILQIMINNDDNGGSYNNSVLVKLYDNLPVSQIKNRKGAIQKNEALKLIQPVVDSMAQTDEFMAVRKNIIGLFEVFIEDAYEKSNIQAFSAVSDIGFTGCFLLCNKSVAYVHGGLDNACVADIDKDDDYELLVLDHTYYSDVYAIDLYAYKYYIPAYLSLPVKGLYVAYQNRFVPKFGYPKLGFKILTDNEVNLVSENTDYGIIETDGPSLIVENTRAFPFKQWGDIYDQTRLMKIDKEIPEEPPPIKISIDGKSINYIVQTTQWNGSGNKKYNAFREIMSKKYPIPTIKISDDNKKSVRIDFGDFIPDSIKVSDSLLDRNGNNRYSYKEILDRAVKIVDNRRVEFQLEQHIALFFSSNIEDYKKDWYRLFKITCVWGGNECEYSFLIDTRNTRK
;
A
#
# COMPACT_ATOMS: atom_id res chain seq x y z
N MET A 1 5.97 -65.45 -27.03
CA MET A 1 6.16 -64.79 -25.72
C MET A 1 6.03 -63.29 -25.95
N LYS A 2 4.89 -62.70 -25.54
CA LYS A 2 4.77 -61.79 -24.38
C LYS A 2 5.48 -60.45 -24.66
N ARG A 3 4.89 -59.26 -24.50
CA ARG A 3 3.68 -58.79 -23.79
C ARG A 3 3.55 -57.29 -24.16
N ILE A 4 2.38 -56.81 -24.59
CA ILE A 4 1.31 -56.17 -23.79
C ILE A 4 1.49 -54.66 -23.61
N MET A 5 0.42 -53.94 -24.00
CA MET A 5 -0.10 -52.63 -23.53
C MET A 5 0.89 -51.46 -23.54
N ILE A 6 0.54 -50.30 -24.09
CA ILE A 6 -0.63 -49.52 -23.70
C ILE A 6 -1.25 -48.90 -24.96
N LEU A 7 -2.41 -49.48 -25.28
CA LEU A 7 -3.51 -48.84 -25.97
C LEU A 7 -4.27 -48.00 -24.92
N VAL A 8 -5.07 -47.07 -25.40
CA VAL A 8 -6.12 -46.32 -24.69
C VAL A 8 -5.71 -44.90 -24.31
N LEU A 9 -6.17 -44.01 -25.17
CA LEU A 9 -6.90 -42.76 -24.92
C LEU A 9 -6.22 -41.60 -25.65
N ILE A 10 -7.01 -40.83 -26.41
CA ILE A 10 -6.64 -39.80 -27.38
C ILE A 10 -6.48 -40.34 -28.80
N THR A 11 -7.60 -40.65 -29.44
CA THR A 11 -8.02 -39.96 -30.67
C THR A 11 -9.47 -40.35 -30.87
N LEU A 12 -10.35 -39.43 -30.49
CA LEU A 12 -11.11 -38.61 -31.44
C LEU A 12 -12.19 -39.45 -32.12
N LEU A 13 -13.45 -39.23 -31.75
CA LEU A 13 -14.28 -38.13 -32.27
C LEU A 13 -15.15 -38.71 -33.38
N MET A 14 -16.46 -38.63 -33.13
CA MET A 14 -17.47 -38.43 -34.15
C MET A 14 -17.58 -39.52 -35.22
N CYS A 15 -18.62 -40.33 -35.13
CA CYS A 15 -19.84 -40.05 -35.91
C CYS A 15 -20.83 -41.22 -35.87
N PHE A 16 -22.07 -40.85 -35.59
CA PHE A 16 -23.27 -41.33 -36.29
C PHE A 16 -23.90 -42.69 -35.90
N LEU A 17 -24.96 -42.53 -35.09
CA LEU A 17 -26.33 -43.03 -35.30
C LEU A 17 -26.58 -44.55 -35.36
N VAL A 18 -27.47 -45.07 -34.50
CA VAL A 18 -28.93 -45.22 -34.76
C VAL A 18 -29.61 -46.01 -33.63
N ALA A 19 -30.82 -45.55 -33.27
CA ALA A 19 -31.96 -46.23 -32.62
C ALA A 19 -31.74 -46.76 -31.18
N CYS A 20 -32.56 -46.38 -30.20
CA CYS A 20 -34.00 -46.60 -30.16
C CYS A 20 -34.61 -45.66 -29.10
N GLY A 21 -35.75 -45.05 -29.43
CA GLY A 21 -36.52 -44.27 -28.49
C GLY A 21 -37.26 -45.14 -27.48
N THR A 22 -37.59 -44.55 -26.34
CA THR A 22 -38.84 -44.79 -25.61
C THR A 22 -39.07 -43.58 -24.71
N GLU A 23 -40.31 -43.11 -24.74
CA GLU A 23 -40.84 -41.97 -23.99
C GLU A 23 -40.80 -42.25 -22.48
N ALA A 24 -40.45 -41.24 -21.68
CA ALA A 24 -40.60 -41.27 -20.24
C ALA A 24 -41.05 -39.89 -19.73
N GLU A 25 -41.96 -39.95 -18.77
CA GLU A 25 -42.85 -38.91 -18.27
C GLU A 25 -42.11 -37.74 -17.60
N ASN A 26 -42.65 -36.53 -17.79
CA ASN A 26 -42.25 -35.32 -17.06
C ASN A 26 -42.64 -35.44 -15.59
N ILE A 27 -41.69 -35.79 -14.74
CA ILE A 27 -41.73 -35.50 -13.30
C ILE A 27 -41.02 -34.16 -13.11
N PRO A 28 -41.64 -33.13 -12.51
CA PRO A 28 -40.92 -31.91 -12.18
C PRO A 28 -39.91 -32.23 -11.07
N SER A 29 -38.63 -32.15 -11.40
CA SER A 29 -37.54 -32.21 -10.41
C SER A 29 -37.64 -30.99 -9.51
N GLU A 30 -37.83 -31.20 -8.21
CA GLU A 30 -37.53 -30.19 -7.19
C GLU A 30 -36.10 -29.69 -7.41
N PRO A 31 -35.84 -28.37 -7.27
CA PRO A 31 -34.50 -27.86 -7.43
C PRO A 31 -33.60 -28.47 -6.34
N GLU A 32 -32.55 -29.18 -6.78
CA GLU A 32 -31.43 -29.57 -5.92
C GLU A 32 -30.88 -28.30 -5.25
N VAL A 33 -31.20 -28.13 -3.97
CA VAL A 33 -30.52 -27.18 -3.10
C VAL A 33 -29.11 -27.73 -2.89
N VAL A 34 -28.19 -27.30 -3.76
CA VAL A 34 -26.75 -27.49 -3.56
C VAL A 34 -26.39 -26.70 -2.32
N THR A 35 -26.44 -27.36 -1.16
CA THR A 35 -25.90 -26.87 0.10
C THR A 35 -24.39 -26.78 -0.08
N ARG A 36 -23.90 -25.61 -0.52
CA ARG A 36 -22.49 -25.25 -0.36
C ARG A 36 -22.21 -25.30 1.15
N LYS A 37 -21.51 -26.34 1.58
CA LYS A 37 -20.93 -26.38 2.93
C LYS A 37 -20.05 -25.15 3.06
N ILE A 38 -20.46 -24.26 3.95
CA ILE A 38 -19.62 -23.15 4.41
C ILE A 38 -18.38 -23.81 5.03
N PRO A 39 -17.16 -23.44 4.62
CA PRO A 39 -15.96 -24.00 5.21
C PRO A 39 -15.96 -23.71 6.71
N GLN A 40 -15.74 -24.75 7.52
CA GLN A 40 -15.41 -24.53 8.94
C GLN A 40 -14.11 -23.70 9.01
N PRO A 41 -13.99 -22.77 9.98
CA PRO A 41 -12.75 -22.02 10.17
C PRO A 41 -11.60 -23.00 10.34
N ALA A 42 -10.66 -22.97 9.40
CA ALA A 42 -9.50 -23.84 9.40
C ALA A 42 -8.49 -23.31 10.42
N SER A 43 -8.50 -23.88 11.63
CA SER A 43 -7.50 -23.68 12.69
C SER A 43 -7.39 -22.26 13.27
N MET A 44 -6.99 -22.18 14.55
CA MET A 44 -6.95 -20.94 15.35
C MET A 44 -5.96 -19.86 14.88
N ASN A 45 -5.23 -20.05 13.77
CA ASN A 45 -4.09 -19.20 13.41
C ASN A 45 -4.20 -18.46 12.08
N SER A 46 -5.24 -18.64 11.27
CA SER A 46 -5.45 -17.81 10.09
C SER A 46 -6.84 -18.02 9.51
N CYS A 47 -7.79 -17.16 9.88
CA CYS A 47 -8.97 -16.97 9.05
C CYS A 47 -8.62 -15.92 7.99
N GLU A 48 -8.39 -16.39 6.76
CA GLU A 48 -8.43 -15.56 5.55
C GLU A 48 -9.83 -14.96 5.41
N TRP A 49 -10.03 -13.77 5.96
CA TRP A 49 -11.03 -12.82 5.47
C TRP A 49 -10.27 -11.51 5.31
N GLU A 50 -9.85 -11.25 4.08
CA GLU A 50 -9.28 -9.98 3.68
C GLU A 50 -10.25 -8.86 4.10
N CYS A 51 -9.74 -7.71 4.58
CA CYS A 51 -10.52 -6.48 4.69
C CYS A 51 -10.97 -5.93 3.31
N GLY A 52 -11.12 -6.81 2.33
CA GLY A 52 -11.74 -6.52 1.04
C GLY A 52 -13.24 -6.51 1.21
N THR A 53 -13.87 -5.40 0.83
CA THR A 53 -15.26 -5.35 0.39
C THR A 53 -15.47 -6.35 -0.76
N TYR A 54 -15.60 -7.64 -0.46
CA TYR A 54 -16.09 -8.61 -1.42
C TYR A 54 -17.61 -8.49 -1.44
N TYR A 55 -18.11 -7.93 -2.55
CA TYR A 55 -19.51 -7.99 -2.96
C TYR A 55 -19.90 -9.45 -3.26
N SER A 56 -19.84 -10.34 -2.28
CA SER A 56 -20.41 -11.67 -2.39
C SER A 56 -21.82 -11.61 -1.82
N GLU A 57 -22.82 -11.95 -2.63
CA GLU A 57 -24.21 -12.11 -2.22
C GLU A 57 -24.33 -13.24 -1.17
N ILE A 58 -24.14 -12.92 0.11
CA ILE A 58 -24.39 -13.85 1.22
C ILE A 58 -25.84 -13.66 1.63
N SER A 59 -26.66 -14.71 1.49
CA SER A 59 -28.08 -14.64 1.86
C SER A 59 -28.28 -14.37 3.35
N ALA A 60 -29.39 -13.72 3.72
CA ALA A 60 -29.79 -13.56 5.12
C ALA A 60 -29.81 -14.90 5.90
N LEU A 61 -30.13 -16.01 5.21
CA LEU A 61 -30.05 -17.36 5.78
C LEU A 61 -28.61 -17.77 6.13
N ALA A 62 -27.64 -17.48 5.25
CA ALA A 62 -26.24 -17.79 5.52
C ALA A 62 -25.67 -16.94 6.67
N ILE A 63 -26.08 -15.66 6.76
CA ILE A 63 -25.75 -14.78 7.90
C ILE A 63 -26.35 -15.34 9.20
N LYS A 64 -27.63 -15.72 9.19
CA LYS A 64 -28.29 -16.33 10.35
C LYS A 64 -27.59 -17.60 10.79
N ASN A 65 -27.22 -18.47 9.86
CA ASN A 65 -26.47 -19.70 10.15
C ASN A 65 -25.10 -19.41 10.76
N TYR A 66 -24.40 -18.37 10.29
CA TYR A 66 -23.11 -17.96 10.85
C TYR A 66 -23.26 -17.42 12.27
N LEU A 67 -24.23 -16.54 12.54
CA LEU A 67 -24.52 -16.05 13.89
C LEU A 67 -24.92 -17.20 14.82
N GLN A 68 -25.71 -18.16 14.33
CA GLN A 68 -26.07 -19.36 15.08
C GLN A 68 -24.85 -20.22 15.42
N GLN A 69 -23.92 -20.39 14.49
CA GLN A 69 -22.66 -21.10 14.75
C GLN A 69 -21.81 -20.39 15.82
N LEU A 70 -21.69 -19.06 15.75
CA LEU A 70 -20.96 -18.29 16.76
C LEU A 70 -21.60 -18.44 18.15
N LYS A 71 -22.93 -18.38 18.21
CA LYS A 71 -23.69 -18.62 19.43
C LYS A 71 -23.42 -20.03 19.99
N GLU A 72 -23.44 -21.06 19.15
CA GLU A 72 -23.14 -22.45 19.53
C GLU A 72 -21.69 -22.64 19.99
N ASP A 73 -20.76 -21.88 19.40
CA ASP A 73 -19.37 -21.84 19.80
C ASP A 73 -19.15 -21.05 21.11
N GLY A 74 -20.19 -20.48 21.72
CA GLY A 74 -20.11 -19.77 23.00
C GLY A 74 -19.65 -18.32 22.90
N TRP A 75 -19.86 -17.67 21.74
CA TRP A 75 -19.69 -16.22 21.64
C TRP A 75 -20.88 -15.51 22.29
N GLU A 76 -20.57 -14.56 23.16
CA GLU A 76 -21.54 -13.73 23.88
C GLU A 76 -21.36 -12.27 23.46
N ASP A 77 -22.38 -11.43 23.65
CA ASP A 77 -22.20 -9.99 23.44
C ASP A 77 -21.22 -9.41 24.48
N MET A 78 -20.83 -8.15 24.32
CA MET A 78 -19.92 -7.49 25.26
C MET A 78 -20.43 -7.54 26.71
N GLU A 79 -21.75 -7.56 26.94
CA GLU A 79 -22.40 -7.60 28.26
C GLU A 79 -22.51 -9.01 28.86
N GLY A 80 -22.08 -10.04 28.12
CA GLY A 80 -22.23 -11.45 28.52
C GLY A 80 -23.64 -11.97 28.28
N ASN A 81 -24.45 -11.27 27.48
CA ASN A 81 -25.74 -11.79 27.06
C ASN A 81 -25.57 -12.72 25.86
N GLU A 82 -26.51 -13.64 25.72
CA GLU A 82 -26.55 -14.57 24.61
C GLU A 82 -26.71 -13.83 23.26
N LEU A 83 -25.88 -14.20 22.27
CA LEU A 83 -25.93 -13.63 20.93
C LEU A 83 -27.30 -13.80 20.28
N SER A 84 -27.87 -12.70 19.78
CA SER A 84 -29.05 -12.75 18.90
C SER A 84 -28.66 -13.23 17.51
N VAL A 85 -29.35 -14.25 17.01
CA VAL A 85 -29.15 -14.83 15.67
C VAL A 85 -30.11 -14.29 14.63
N GLU A 86 -31.05 -13.42 15.04
CA GLU A 86 -32.01 -12.82 14.12
C GLU A 86 -31.34 -11.71 13.30
N VAL A 87 -31.45 -11.83 11.98
CA VAL A 87 -30.93 -10.85 11.02
C VAL A 87 -32.01 -9.82 10.77
N GLN A 88 -31.82 -8.62 11.32
CA GLN A 88 -32.76 -7.51 11.15
C GLN A 88 -32.52 -6.82 9.80
N THR A 89 -33.55 -6.18 9.24
CA THR A 89 -33.40 -5.25 8.11
C THR A 89 -32.59 -4.02 8.55
N GLY A 90 -31.73 -3.53 7.66
CA GLY A 90 -30.84 -2.39 7.90
C GLY A 90 -29.48 -2.83 8.42
N ILE A 91 -28.81 -1.93 9.14
CA ILE A 91 -27.46 -2.18 9.65
C ILE A 91 -27.52 -2.68 11.08
N SER A 92 -27.07 -3.93 11.26
CA SER A 92 -26.86 -4.55 12.56
C SER A 92 -25.37 -4.61 12.86
N GLN A 93 -25.01 -4.30 14.10
CA GLN A 93 -23.64 -4.38 14.61
C GLN A 93 -23.61 -5.29 15.83
N TYR A 94 -22.67 -6.23 15.83
CA TYR A 94 -22.39 -7.10 16.97
C TYR A 94 -20.93 -6.89 17.40
N MET A 95 -20.71 -6.74 18.70
CA MET A 95 -19.40 -6.96 19.31
C MET A 95 -19.53 -8.15 20.23
N LEU A 96 -18.81 -9.20 19.91
CA LEU A 96 -18.88 -10.48 20.54
C LEU A 96 -17.57 -10.78 21.25
N THR A 97 -17.66 -11.54 22.32
CA THR A 97 -16.51 -11.95 23.13
C THR A 97 -16.58 -13.43 23.39
N LYS A 98 -15.42 -14.08 23.40
CA LYS A 98 -15.26 -15.48 23.78
C LYS A 98 -13.86 -15.64 24.34
N ASP A 99 -13.75 -16.12 25.58
CA ASP A 99 -12.50 -16.17 26.31
C ASP A 99 -11.81 -14.79 26.34
N SER A 100 -10.65 -14.66 25.70
CA SER A 100 -9.91 -13.40 25.51
C SER A 100 -10.05 -12.81 24.11
N GLY A 101 -10.78 -13.49 23.22
CA GLY A 101 -11.02 -13.04 21.85
C GLY A 101 -12.21 -12.10 21.77
N ILE A 102 -12.12 -11.10 20.90
CA ILE A 102 -13.23 -10.21 20.54
C ILE A 102 -13.45 -10.29 19.03
N LEU A 103 -14.71 -10.37 18.63
CA LEU A 103 -15.16 -10.45 17.25
C LEU A 103 -16.18 -9.34 16.99
N GLN A 104 -15.95 -8.55 15.93
CA GLN A 104 -16.88 -7.51 15.52
C GLN A 104 -17.56 -7.91 14.20
N ILE A 105 -18.88 -7.83 14.15
CA ILE A 105 -19.65 -8.20 12.96
C ILE A 105 -20.52 -7.01 12.57
N MET A 106 -20.46 -6.63 11.31
CA MET A 106 -21.42 -5.71 10.72
C MET A 106 -22.19 -6.43 9.61
N ILE A 107 -23.51 -6.34 9.70
CA ILE A 107 -24.43 -6.88 8.72
C ILE A 107 -25.23 -5.72 8.18
N ASN A 108 -25.16 -5.47 6.87
CA ASN A 108 -26.07 -4.56 6.18
C ASN A 108 -27.05 -5.40 5.36
N ASN A 109 -28.32 -5.39 5.75
CA ASN A 109 -29.38 -6.19 5.15
C ASN A 109 -30.46 -5.27 4.54
N ASP A 110 -30.35 -4.98 3.24
CA ASP A 110 -31.36 -4.20 2.52
C ASP A 110 -32.49 -5.11 2.02
N ASP A 111 -33.75 -4.77 2.33
CA ASP A 111 -34.96 -5.54 1.97
C ASP A 111 -35.17 -5.74 0.46
N ASN A 112 -34.40 -5.07 -0.40
CA ASN A 112 -34.61 -5.01 -1.85
C ASN A 112 -33.83 -6.07 -2.66
N GLY A 113 -33.65 -7.27 -2.10
CA GLY A 113 -33.46 -8.50 -2.90
C GLY A 113 -32.33 -8.51 -3.93
N GLY A 114 -31.10 -8.06 -3.60
CA GLY A 114 -30.01 -8.29 -4.55
C GLY A 114 -28.59 -7.80 -4.25
N SER A 115 -28.28 -7.18 -3.12
CA SER A 115 -26.87 -6.82 -2.83
C SER A 115 -26.63 -6.72 -1.33
N TYR A 116 -25.83 -7.64 -0.79
CA TYR A 116 -25.42 -7.63 0.62
C TYR A 116 -24.00 -7.07 0.71
N ASN A 117 -23.85 -5.86 1.24
CA ASN A 117 -22.53 -5.30 1.57
C ASN A 117 -22.14 -5.79 2.97
N ASN A 118 -21.59 -6.99 3.05
CA ASN A 118 -21.18 -7.56 4.33
C ASN A 118 -19.73 -7.17 4.61
N SER A 119 -19.50 -6.31 5.61
CA SER A 119 -18.17 -6.19 6.18
C SER A 119 -18.13 -6.99 7.48
N VAL A 120 -17.53 -8.18 7.42
CA VAL A 120 -17.04 -8.88 8.62
C VAL A 120 -15.63 -8.34 8.87
N LEU A 121 -15.40 -7.69 10.02
CA LEU A 121 -14.08 -7.19 10.42
C LEU A 121 -13.56 -7.97 11.62
N VAL A 122 -12.33 -8.47 11.46
CA VAL A 122 -11.80 -9.71 12.03
C VAL A 122 -11.24 -9.55 13.46
N LYS A 123 -11.18 -10.71 14.16
CA LYS A 123 -10.40 -11.10 15.35
C LYS A 123 -9.52 -10.00 15.98
N LEU A 124 -9.85 -9.61 17.20
CA LEU A 124 -8.93 -8.92 18.10
C LEU A 124 -8.16 -9.95 18.93
N TYR A 125 -6.87 -9.66 19.11
CA TYR A 125 -5.83 -10.45 19.78
C TYR A 125 -6.30 -11.27 20.99
N ASP A 126 -5.72 -12.46 21.13
CA ASP A 126 -6.05 -13.48 22.16
C ASP A 126 -5.71 -13.05 23.61
N ASN A 127 -5.41 -11.77 23.89
CA ASN A 127 -4.93 -11.30 25.20
C ASN A 127 -5.64 -10.06 25.76
N LEU A 128 -6.57 -9.41 25.05
CA LEU A 128 -7.15 -8.15 25.53
C LEU A 128 -8.42 -8.40 26.40
N PRO A 129 -8.42 -8.08 27.71
CA PRO A 129 -9.60 -8.29 28.55
C PRO A 129 -10.74 -7.34 28.16
N VAL A 130 -11.93 -7.90 27.91
CA VAL A 130 -13.19 -7.17 27.60
C VAL A 130 -13.45 -6.00 28.56
N SER A 131 -13.04 -6.13 29.83
CA SER A 131 -13.19 -5.11 30.85
C SER A 131 -12.39 -3.83 30.59
N GLN A 132 -11.25 -3.91 29.89
CA GLN A 132 -10.43 -2.74 29.53
C GLN A 132 -11.10 -1.89 28.45
N ILE A 133 -11.83 -2.52 27.53
CA ILE A 133 -12.55 -1.85 26.44
C ILE A 133 -13.70 -0.99 26.97
N LYS A 134 -14.48 -1.52 27.91
CA LYS A 134 -15.71 -0.87 28.38
C LYS A 134 -15.50 0.40 29.20
N ASN A 135 -14.30 0.64 29.73
CA ASN A 135 -14.06 1.63 30.78
C ASN A 135 -12.83 2.52 30.53
N ARG A 136 -12.47 2.78 29.26
CA ARG A 136 -11.35 3.70 28.94
C ARG A 136 -11.72 5.14 29.31
N LYS A 137 -11.26 5.58 30.49
CA LYS A 137 -11.54 6.92 31.01
C LYS A 137 -10.95 7.97 30.07
N GLY A 138 -11.82 8.78 29.46
CA GLY A 138 -11.43 9.83 28.52
C GLY A 138 -11.52 9.42 27.05
N ALA A 139 -11.89 8.17 26.75
CA ALA A 139 -12.15 7.75 25.38
C ALA A 139 -13.34 8.54 24.81
N ILE A 140 -13.24 8.87 23.52
CA ILE A 140 -14.23 9.67 22.81
C ILE A 140 -15.38 8.74 22.45
N GLN A 141 -16.59 9.13 22.82
CA GLN A 141 -17.78 8.34 22.49
C GLN A 141 -18.04 8.37 20.98
N LYS A 142 -18.59 7.28 20.42
CA LYS A 142 -18.89 7.14 18.98
C LYS A 142 -19.58 8.36 18.36
N ASN A 143 -20.59 8.93 19.04
CA ASN A 143 -21.32 10.10 18.55
C ASN A 143 -20.47 11.38 18.51
N GLU A 144 -19.49 11.51 19.41
CA GLU A 144 -18.53 12.61 19.39
C GLU A 144 -17.45 12.38 18.33
N ALA A 145 -16.95 11.15 18.19
CA ALA A 145 -16.01 10.78 17.14
C ALA A 145 -16.59 11.04 15.73
N LEU A 146 -17.86 10.70 15.51
CA LEU A 146 -18.55 10.97 14.24
C LEU A 146 -18.57 12.47 13.89
N LYS A 147 -18.81 13.34 14.87
CA LYS A 147 -18.80 14.81 14.67
C LYS A 147 -17.42 15.34 14.27
N LEU A 148 -16.35 14.65 14.69
CA LEU A 148 -14.97 15.01 14.35
C LEU A 148 -14.56 14.44 12.98
N ILE A 149 -15.01 13.23 12.65
CA ILE A 149 -14.65 12.53 11.40
C ILE A 149 -15.40 13.09 10.19
N GLN A 150 -16.70 13.39 10.33
CA GLN A 150 -17.54 13.82 9.21
C GLN A 150 -16.94 15.01 8.42
N PRO A 151 -16.41 16.07 9.05
CA PRO A 151 -15.77 17.17 8.33
C PRO A 151 -14.55 16.76 7.49
N VAL A 152 -13.76 15.78 7.95
CA VAL A 152 -12.62 15.25 7.18
C VAL A 152 -13.11 14.51 5.95
N VAL A 153 -14.13 13.68 6.11
CA VAL A 153 -14.78 12.96 4.99
C VAL A 153 -15.39 13.94 3.98
N ASP A 154 -16.11 14.97 4.45
CA ASP A 154 -16.69 15.99 3.59
C ASP A 154 -15.62 16.78 2.82
N SER A 155 -14.45 17.01 3.42
CA SER A 155 -13.31 17.64 2.75
C SER A 155 -12.71 16.74 1.68
N MET A 156 -12.47 15.45 1.98
CA MET A 156 -11.91 14.50 1.02
C MET A 156 -12.86 14.24 -0.15
N ALA A 157 -14.16 14.21 0.11
CA ALA A 157 -15.22 14.07 -0.90
C ALA A 157 -15.23 15.19 -1.97
N GLN A 158 -14.54 16.31 -1.74
CA GLN A 158 -14.43 17.39 -2.73
C GLN A 158 -13.38 17.08 -3.81
N THR A 159 -12.40 16.24 -3.50
CA THR A 159 -11.25 15.94 -4.38
C THR A 159 -11.18 14.48 -4.79
N ASP A 160 -11.87 13.58 -4.08
CA ASP A 160 -11.84 12.14 -4.30
C ASP A 160 -13.25 11.62 -4.61
N GLU A 161 -13.44 11.13 -5.84
CA GLU A 161 -14.72 10.59 -6.32
C GLU A 161 -15.15 9.35 -5.51
N PHE A 162 -14.20 8.52 -5.05
CA PHE A 162 -14.48 7.36 -4.20
C PHE A 162 -15.07 7.79 -2.86
N MET A 163 -14.53 8.86 -2.27
CA MET A 163 -15.04 9.44 -1.02
C MET A 163 -16.35 10.21 -1.24
N ALA A 164 -16.51 10.87 -2.39
CA ALA A 164 -17.71 11.65 -2.70
C ALA A 164 -19.00 10.83 -2.63
N VAL A 165 -18.94 9.60 -3.13
CA VAL A 165 -20.08 8.67 -3.09
C VAL A 165 -20.30 8.08 -1.69
N ARG A 166 -19.27 8.05 -0.83
CA ARG A 166 -19.26 7.42 0.51
C ARG A 166 -19.36 8.40 1.68
N LYS A 167 -19.65 9.67 1.40
CA LYS A 167 -19.57 10.74 2.41
C LYS A 167 -20.62 10.63 3.52
N ASN A 168 -21.74 9.96 3.25
CA ASN A 168 -22.85 9.85 4.21
C ASN A 168 -22.57 8.72 5.21
N ILE A 169 -21.77 9.00 6.24
CA ILE A 169 -21.44 8.01 7.27
C ILE A 169 -22.72 7.66 8.05
N ILE A 170 -23.09 6.38 8.01
CA ILE A 170 -24.23 5.82 8.77
C ILE A 170 -23.75 4.91 9.91
N GLY A 171 -22.49 4.48 9.86
CA GLY A 171 -21.87 3.64 10.87
C GLY A 171 -20.44 4.10 11.19
N LEU A 172 -20.11 4.11 12.48
CA LEU A 172 -18.75 4.33 12.96
C LEU A 172 -18.39 3.24 13.97
N PHE A 173 -17.20 2.67 13.84
CA PHE A 173 -16.76 1.50 14.60
C PHE A 173 -15.41 1.82 15.22
N GLU A 174 -15.27 1.66 16.53
CA GLU A 174 -13.95 1.72 17.13
C GLU A 174 -13.18 0.44 16.80
N VAL A 175 -11.98 0.61 16.25
CA VAL A 175 -11.03 -0.47 15.99
C VAL A 175 -10.08 -0.51 17.17
N PHE A 176 -10.10 -1.61 17.91
CA PHE A 176 -9.22 -1.79 19.06
C PHE A 176 -7.84 -2.25 18.57
N ILE A 177 -6.84 -1.45 18.86
CA ILE A 177 -5.44 -1.79 18.62
C ILE A 177 -4.80 -1.88 20.00
N GLU A 178 -4.15 -3.01 20.29
CA GLU A 178 -3.51 -3.27 21.58
C GLU A 178 -2.58 -2.10 21.94
N ASP A 179 -2.70 -1.64 23.19
CA ASP A 179 -1.95 -0.52 23.78
C ASP A 179 -2.09 0.86 23.11
N ALA A 180 -2.80 0.99 21.98
CA ALA A 180 -2.84 2.26 21.24
C ALA A 180 -3.38 3.42 22.06
N TYR A 181 -4.48 3.21 22.78
CA TYR A 181 -5.05 4.29 23.58
C TYR A 181 -4.22 4.54 24.84
N GLU A 182 -3.77 3.49 25.50
CA GLU A 182 -3.07 3.55 26.78
C GLU A 182 -1.67 4.15 26.66
N LYS A 183 -0.94 3.80 25.58
CA LYS A 183 0.44 4.26 25.34
C LYS A 183 0.51 5.51 24.45
N SER A 184 -0.38 5.67 23.47
CA SER A 184 -0.31 6.79 22.50
C SER A 184 -1.53 7.72 22.51
N ASN A 185 -2.56 7.44 23.32
CA ASN A 185 -3.83 8.19 23.35
C ASN A 185 -4.51 8.27 21.97
N ILE A 186 -4.29 7.26 21.13
CA ILE A 186 -4.91 7.13 19.81
C ILE A 186 -6.11 6.19 19.92
N GLN A 187 -7.27 6.65 19.46
CA GLN A 187 -8.42 5.79 19.18
C GLN A 187 -8.53 5.62 17.67
N ALA A 188 -8.72 4.39 17.22
CA ALA A 188 -8.87 4.12 15.81
C ALA A 188 -10.33 3.81 15.50
N PHE A 189 -10.81 4.25 14.34
CA PHE A 189 -12.19 4.06 13.92
C PHE A 189 -12.28 3.66 12.45
N SER A 190 -13.23 2.79 12.13
CA SER A 190 -13.66 2.51 10.76
C SER A 190 -15.01 3.17 10.53
N ALA A 191 -15.18 3.89 9.42
CA ALA A 191 -16.43 4.52 9.03
C ALA A 191 -17.05 3.78 7.84
N VAL A 192 -18.38 3.74 7.83
CA VAL A 192 -19.19 3.05 6.82
C VAL A 192 -20.35 3.94 6.42
N SER A 193 -20.60 4.03 5.11
CA SER A 193 -21.76 4.69 4.51
C SER A 193 -22.80 3.68 4.03
N ASP A 194 -23.91 4.20 3.54
CA ASP A 194 -24.98 3.46 2.85
C ASP A 194 -24.49 2.57 1.71
N ILE A 195 -23.41 2.97 1.05
CA ILE A 195 -22.82 2.23 -0.08
C ILE A 195 -21.57 1.41 0.29
N GLY A 196 -21.18 1.36 1.57
CA GLY A 196 -20.10 0.50 2.06
C GLY A 196 -19.01 1.21 2.87
N PHE A 197 -17.84 0.58 2.98
CA PHE A 197 -16.72 1.09 3.77
C PHE A 197 -16.22 2.44 3.26
N THR A 198 -16.19 3.45 4.13
CA THR A 198 -15.76 4.82 3.83
C THR A 198 -14.26 5.01 4.10
N GLY A 199 -13.71 4.38 5.14
CA GLY A 199 -12.30 4.53 5.49
C GLY A 199 -11.99 4.28 6.96
N CYS A 200 -10.69 4.29 7.29
CA CYS A 200 -10.19 4.23 8.66
C CYS A 200 -9.68 5.61 9.10
N PHE A 201 -9.88 5.93 10.37
CA PHE A 201 -9.60 7.23 10.96
C PHE A 201 -8.94 7.05 12.33
N LEU A 202 -7.93 7.84 12.61
CA LEU A 202 -7.28 7.89 13.92
C LEU A 202 -7.66 9.20 14.60
N LEU A 203 -8.08 9.09 15.85
CA LEU A 203 -8.49 10.20 16.68
C LEU A 203 -7.53 10.35 17.85
N CYS A 204 -6.98 11.55 18.01
CA CYS A 204 -6.23 11.93 19.20
C CYS A 204 -6.49 13.40 19.53
N ASN A 205 -6.96 13.70 20.75
CA ASN A 205 -7.20 15.08 21.22
C ASN A 205 -8.03 15.96 20.25
N LYS A 206 -9.08 15.39 19.66
CA LYS A 206 -9.96 16.02 18.65
C LYS A 206 -9.30 16.26 17.27
N SER A 207 -8.04 15.89 17.09
CA SER A 207 -7.43 15.75 15.77
C SER A 207 -7.86 14.43 15.14
N VAL A 208 -8.07 14.44 13.83
CA VAL A 208 -8.47 13.29 13.03
C VAL A 208 -7.46 13.13 11.90
N ALA A 209 -6.90 11.93 11.74
CA ALA A 209 -6.13 11.56 10.55
C ALA A 209 -6.85 10.42 9.81
N TYR A 210 -6.85 10.49 8.49
CA TYR A 210 -7.27 9.39 7.63
C TYR A 210 -6.13 8.37 7.49
N VAL A 211 -6.44 7.08 7.51
CA VAL A 211 -5.47 5.99 7.36
C VAL A 211 -5.64 5.34 6.01
N HIS A 212 -4.55 5.32 5.25
CA HIS A 212 -4.47 4.60 3.98
C HIS A 212 -4.31 3.10 4.27
N GLY A 213 -5.01 2.24 3.51
CA GLY A 213 -4.87 0.78 3.62
C GLY A 213 -5.70 0.07 4.68
N GLY A 214 -6.22 0.80 5.66
CA GLY A 214 -6.95 0.21 6.78
C GLY A 214 -6.10 0.03 8.02
N LEU A 215 -6.55 -0.82 8.94
CA LEU A 215 -5.98 -1.00 10.29
C LEU A 215 -5.81 -2.48 10.66
N ASP A 216 -5.85 -3.37 9.68
CA ASP A 216 -5.78 -4.82 9.87
C ASP A 216 -4.37 -5.31 10.23
N ASN A 217 -3.34 -4.55 9.85
CA ASN A 217 -1.95 -4.80 10.21
C ASN A 217 -1.39 -3.57 10.94
N ALA A 218 -1.76 -3.42 12.21
CA ALA A 218 -1.33 -2.32 13.05
C ALA A 218 -0.77 -2.80 14.40
N CYS A 219 0.22 -2.07 14.93
CA CYS A 219 0.74 -2.28 16.28
C CYS A 219 1.29 -0.98 16.87
N VAL A 220 1.53 -0.97 18.18
CA VAL A 220 2.04 0.21 18.89
C VAL A 220 3.41 -0.11 19.46
N ALA A 221 4.38 0.77 19.22
CA ALA A 221 5.76 0.61 19.68
C ALA A 221 6.45 1.99 19.75
N ASP A 222 7.46 2.11 20.60
CA ASP A 222 8.39 3.26 20.68
C ASP A 222 9.62 2.94 19.81
N ILE A 223 9.47 3.12 18.50
CA ILE A 223 10.47 2.69 17.51
C ILE A 223 11.67 3.63 17.43
N ASP A 224 11.54 4.88 17.88
CA ASP A 224 12.63 5.86 17.91
C ASP A 224 13.26 6.07 19.30
N LYS A 225 12.71 5.40 20.34
CA LYS A 225 13.23 5.33 21.71
C LYS A 225 13.20 6.68 22.40
N ASP A 226 12.15 7.45 22.18
CA ASP A 226 11.93 8.75 22.79
C ASP A 226 10.81 8.77 23.85
N ASP A 227 10.30 7.60 24.24
CA ASP A 227 9.18 7.38 25.14
C ASP A 227 7.82 7.88 24.60
N ASP A 228 7.73 8.36 23.34
CA ASP A 228 6.50 8.73 22.66
C ASP A 228 6.12 7.69 21.59
N TYR A 229 5.32 6.71 22.01
CA TYR A 229 4.90 5.58 21.17
C TYR A 229 4.22 5.97 19.86
N GLU A 230 4.62 5.28 18.78
CA GLU A 230 4.00 5.34 17.47
C GLU A 230 2.96 4.23 17.25
N LEU A 231 1.92 4.56 16.49
CA LEU A 231 1.05 3.57 15.86
C LEU A 231 1.63 3.20 14.49
N LEU A 232 2.16 2.00 14.35
CA LEU A 232 2.63 1.44 13.09
C LEU A 232 1.46 0.82 12.32
N VAL A 233 1.38 1.09 11.02
CA VAL A 233 0.35 0.55 10.12
C VAL A 233 0.98 0.09 8.81
N LEU A 234 0.67 -1.13 8.37
CA LEU A 234 1.02 -1.66 7.05
C LEU A 234 -0.18 -1.59 6.11
N ASP A 235 0.01 -0.97 4.96
CA ASP A 235 -0.92 -0.93 3.84
C ASP A 235 -0.34 -1.73 2.66
N HIS A 236 -1.04 -2.79 2.27
CA HIS A 236 -0.65 -3.62 1.12
C HIS A 236 -1.33 -3.09 -0.14
N THR A 237 -0.57 -2.36 -0.97
CA THR A 237 -1.08 -1.74 -2.18
C THR A 237 -0.73 -2.54 -3.44
N TYR A 238 -1.74 -2.74 -4.29
CA TYR A 238 -1.59 -3.32 -5.62
C TYR A 238 -1.78 -2.24 -6.67
N TYR A 239 -0.68 -1.65 -7.14
CA TYR A 239 -0.72 -0.67 -8.21
C TYR A 239 -0.15 -1.26 -9.50
N SER A 240 -1.01 -1.48 -10.49
CA SER A 240 -0.59 -1.80 -11.87
C SER A 240 0.42 -2.97 -11.97
N ASP A 241 0.14 -4.08 -11.29
CA ASP A 241 0.95 -5.30 -11.22
C ASP A 241 2.20 -5.21 -10.31
N VAL A 242 2.42 -4.07 -9.65
CA VAL A 242 3.43 -3.91 -8.61
C VAL A 242 2.76 -4.05 -7.25
N TYR A 243 3.23 -5.02 -6.48
CA TYR A 243 2.89 -5.15 -5.07
C TYR A 243 3.85 -4.32 -4.25
N ALA A 244 3.29 -3.34 -3.56
CA ALA A 244 3.98 -2.46 -2.65
C ALA A 244 3.36 -2.56 -1.26
N ILE A 245 4.16 -2.23 -0.27
CA ILE A 245 3.78 -2.29 1.13
C ILE A 245 4.16 -0.96 1.74
N ASP A 246 3.18 -0.12 1.98
CA ASP A 246 3.38 1.17 2.62
C ASP A 246 3.35 0.97 4.14
N LEU A 247 4.44 1.32 4.82
CA LEU A 247 4.55 1.31 6.26
C LEU A 247 4.50 2.75 6.76
N TYR A 248 3.53 3.03 7.62
CA TYR A 248 3.32 4.31 8.26
C TYR A 248 3.58 4.18 9.76
N ALA A 249 4.18 5.20 10.36
CA ALA A 249 4.23 5.39 11.80
C ALA A 249 3.54 6.72 12.14
N TYR A 250 2.37 6.62 12.77
CA TYR A 250 1.63 7.78 13.22
C TYR A 250 2.10 8.17 14.62
N LYS A 251 2.52 9.43 14.77
CA LYS A 251 2.93 9.98 16.06
C LYS A 251 2.02 11.12 16.44
N TYR A 252 1.83 11.24 17.74
CA TYR A 252 1.14 12.37 18.33
C TYR A 252 2.16 13.48 18.61
N TYR A 253 1.90 14.71 18.11
CA TYR A 253 2.83 15.83 18.30
C TYR A 253 2.26 16.93 19.20
N ILE A 254 3.15 17.50 20.01
CA ILE A 254 2.95 18.76 20.73
C ILE A 254 3.84 19.83 20.09
N PRO A 255 3.29 20.78 19.30
CA PRO A 255 4.09 21.86 18.72
C PRO A 255 4.82 22.72 19.76
N ALA A 256 6.16 22.72 19.69
CA ALA A 256 7.00 23.54 20.57
C ALA A 256 6.83 25.06 20.37
N TYR A 257 6.22 25.50 19.26
CA TYR A 257 6.21 26.91 18.82
C TYR A 257 4.84 27.60 18.76
N LEU A 258 3.74 26.90 19.06
CA LEU A 258 2.41 27.52 19.08
C LEU A 258 1.92 27.68 20.52
N SER A 259 1.67 28.92 20.92
CA SER A 259 0.98 29.27 22.17
C SER A 259 -0.51 28.86 22.19
N LEU A 260 -0.94 28.05 21.22
CA LEU A 260 -2.26 27.45 21.12
C LEU A 260 -2.11 25.92 21.24
N PRO A 261 -2.83 25.25 22.16
CA PRO A 261 -2.67 23.83 22.45
C PRO A 261 -3.44 22.96 21.45
N VAL A 262 -3.34 23.26 20.15
CA VAL A 262 -3.96 22.41 19.12
C VAL A 262 -2.97 21.31 18.80
N LYS A 263 -3.17 20.19 19.49
CA LYS A 263 -2.40 18.97 19.38
C LYS A 263 -2.90 18.18 18.16
N GLY A 264 -2.00 17.67 17.33
CA GLY A 264 -2.32 17.06 16.04
C GLY A 264 -1.70 15.67 15.88
N LEU A 265 -2.36 14.83 15.10
CA LEU A 265 -1.83 13.54 14.66
C LEU A 265 -1.17 13.70 13.29
N TYR A 266 0.01 13.12 13.09
CA TYR A 266 0.74 13.18 11.82
C TYR A 266 1.49 11.88 11.56
N VAL A 267 1.87 11.66 10.30
CA VAL A 267 2.77 10.57 9.92
C VAL A 267 4.20 11.03 10.21
N ALA A 268 4.81 10.47 11.26
CA ALA A 268 6.19 10.79 11.64
C ALA A 268 7.21 10.10 10.73
N TYR A 269 6.92 8.84 10.39
CA TYR A 269 7.75 8.04 9.52
C TYR A 269 6.90 7.35 8.47
N GLN A 270 7.41 7.29 7.25
CA GLN A 270 6.79 6.54 6.17
C GLN A 270 7.86 5.86 5.35
N ASN A 271 7.60 4.63 4.92
CA ASN A 271 8.38 4.00 3.88
C ASN A 271 7.52 3.10 3.00
N ARG A 272 7.92 2.92 1.75
CA ARG A 272 7.32 1.92 0.86
C ARG A 272 8.31 0.76 0.72
N PHE A 273 7.83 -0.47 0.81
CA PHE A 273 8.61 -1.67 0.57
C PHE A 273 8.07 -2.38 -0.67
N VAL A 274 8.94 -2.71 -1.62
CA VAL A 274 8.62 -3.67 -2.69
C VAL A 274 9.44 -4.93 -2.44
N PRO A 275 8.77 -6.05 -2.10
CA PRO A 275 9.45 -7.30 -1.83
C PRO A 275 10.13 -7.81 -3.10
N LYS A 276 11.30 -8.43 -2.94
CA LYS A 276 12.08 -9.01 -4.04
C LYS A 276 11.33 -10.13 -4.78
N PHE A 277 10.56 -10.91 -4.03
CA PHE A 277 9.91 -12.12 -4.52
C PHE A 277 8.53 -12.27 -3.87
N GLY A 278 7.53 -12.58 -4.70
CA GLY A 278 6.18 -12.92 -4.25
C GLY A 278 5.35 -11.75 -3.74
N TYR A 279 4.20 -12.11 -3.14
CA TYR A 279 3.22 -11.22 -2.55
C TYR A 279 3.06 -11.57 -1.06
N PRO A 280 4.12 -11.45 -0.24
CA PRO A 280 4.05 -11.89 1.15
C PRO A 280 3.09 -10.98 1.92
N LYS A 281 2.02 -11.54 2.47
CA LYS A 281 1.24 -10.83 3.49
C LYS A 281 2.14 -10.58 4.68
N LEU A 282 2.47 -9.30 4.91
CA LEU A 282 3.31 -8.88 6.02
C LEU A 282 2.46 -8.52 7.22
N GLY A 283 3.01 -8.75 8.41
CA GLY A 283 2.47 -8.32 9.68
C GLY A 283 3.59 -7.97 10.65
N PHE A 284 3.19 -7.55 11.85
CA PHE A 284 4.11 -7.20 12.92
C PHE A 284 4.25 -8.33 13.92
N LYS A 285 5.46 -8.47 14.47
CA LYS A 285 5.73 -9.27 15.66
C LYS A 285 6.44 -8.38 16.67
N ILE A 286 5.72 -7.92 17.69
CA ILE A 286 6.28 -7.13 18.78
C ILE A 286 7.18 -8.05 19.63
N LEU A 287 8.46 -7.70 19.77
CA LEU A 287 9.42 -8.41 20.62
C LEU A 287 9.55 -7.71 21.97
N THR A 288 9.64 -6.39 21.94
CA THR A 288 9.62 -5.48 23.09
C THR A 288 8.90 -4.19 22.69
N ASP A 289 8.69 -3.27 23.64
CA ASP A 289 8.11 -1.95 23.35
C ASP A 289 8.92 -1.18 22.30
N ASN A 290 10.22 -1.47 22.14
CA ASN A 290 11.13 -0.72 21.27
C ASN A 290 11.65 -1.56 20.09
N GLU A 291 11.16 -2.80 19.94
CA GLU A 291 11.62 -3.74 18.91
C GLU A 291 10.42 -4.45 18.28
N VAL A 292 10.14 -4.10 17.02
CA VAL A 292 9.07 -4.71 16.23
C VAL A 292 9.69 -5.39 15.01
N ASN A 293 9.49 -6.70 14.86
CA ASN A 293 9.88 -7.42 13.65
C ASN A 293 8.80 -7.29 12.58
N LEU A 294 9.25 -7.06 11.35
CA LEU A 294 8.43 -7.24 10.16
C LEU A 294 8.49 -8.72 9.74
N VAL A 295 7.34 -9.39 9.68
CA VAL A 295 7.27 -10.84 9.42
C VAL A 295 6.23 -11.15 8.34
N SER A 296 6.39 -12.29 7.67
CA SER A 296 5.31 -13.00 6.96
C SER A 296 5.19 -14.41 7.52
N GLU A 297 4.22 -15.20 7.03
CA GLU A 297 3.98 -16.57 7.50
C GLU A 297 5.25 -17.43 7.59
N ASN A 298 6.18 -17.28 6.63
CA ASN A 298 7.36 -18.12 6.50
C ASN A 298 8.69 -17.37 6.52
N THR A 299 8.69 -16.05 6.73
CA THR A 299 9.88 -15.22 6.58
C THR A 299 9.95 -14.16 7.67
N ASP A 300 11.10 -14.06 8.33
CA ASP A 300 11.44 -12.93 9.20
C ASP A 300 12.26 -11.91 8.39
N TYR A 301 11.73 -10.69 8.29
CA TYR A 301 12.38 -9.59 7.58
C TYR A 301 13.22 -8.70 8.52
N GLY A 302 13.24 -9.03 9.82
CA GLY A 302 14.03 -8.37 10.84
C GLY A 302 13.34 -7.18 11.50
N ILE A 303 14.08 -6.53 12.40
CA ILE A 303 13.60 -5.41 13.21
C ILE A 303 13.37 -4.17 12.32
N ILE A 304 12.27 -3.45 12.59
CA ILE A 304 11.99 -2.13 12.03
C ILE A 304 12.77 -1.08 12.83
N GLU A 305 13.52 -0.24 12.13
CA GLU A 305 14.31 0.86 12.71
C GLU A 305 14.00 2.19 11.99
N THR A 306 14.45 3.31 12.56
CA THR A 306 14.34 4.64 11.96
C THR A 306 15.66 5.07 11.29
N ASP A 307 15.58 5.67 10.10
CA ASP A 307 16.69 6.31 9.36
C ASP A 307 16.25 7.71 8.91
N GLY A 308 16.37 8.69 9.81
CA GLY A 308 15.81 10.02 9.60
C GLY A 308 14.28 9.98 9.56
N PRO A 309 13.61 10.51 8.52
CA PRO A 309 12.14 10.48 8.40
C PRO A 309 11.58 9.17 7.83
N SER A 310 12.42 8.13 7.67
CA SER A 310 12.05 6.88 7.01
C SER A 310 12.17 5.68 7.95
N LEU A 311 11.36 4.66 7.70
CA LEU A 311 11.44 3.36 8.39
C LEU A 311 12.28 2.41 7.56
N ILE A 312 13.26 1.76 8.16
CA ILE A 312 14.07 0.72 7.52
C ILE A 312 13.82 -0.62 8.21
N VAL A 313 14.19 -1.71 7.54
CA VAL A 313 14.20 -3.05 8.14
C VAL A 313 15.57 -3.67 8.02
N GLU A 314 15.98 -4.47 9.00
CA GLU A 314 17.32 -5.09 9.02
C GLU A 314 17.61 -5.90 7.75
N ASN A 315 16.66 -6.71 7.28
CA ASN A 315 16.82 -7.51 6.06
C ASN A 315 16.53 -6.68 4.80
N THR A 316 17.29 -5.61 4.61
CA THR A 316 17.24 -4.77 3.41
C THR A 316 17.43 -5.54 2.09
N ARG A 317 17.95 -6.78 2.10
CA ARG A 317 18.09 -7.62 0.91
C ARG A 317 16.77 -8.23 0.44
N ALA A 318 15.82 -8.42 1.35
CA ALA A 318 14.48 -8.87 1.04
C ALA A 318 13.62 -7.77 0.39
N PHE A 319 14.00 -6.50 0.65
CA PHE A 319 13.46 -5.31 0.02
C PHE A 319 14.58 -4.58 -0.74
N PRO A 320 15.05 -5.15 -1.86
CA PRO A 320 16.23 -4.70 -2.58
C PRO A 320 16.08 -3.28 -3.17
N PHE A 321 14.91 -2.69 -3.04
CA PHE A 321 14.60 -1.33 -3.43
C PHE A 321 14.44 -0.51 -2.15
N LYS A 322 15.41 0.36 -1.82
CA LYS A 322 15.16 1.44 -0.84
C LYS A 322 14.17 2.40 -1.50
N GLN A 323 12.88 2.32 -1.17
CA GLN A 323 11.83 3.11 -1.83
C GLN A 323 11.28 4.18 -0.90
N TRP A 324 11.79 5.39 -1.05
CA TRP A 324 11.32 6.53 -0.28
C TRP A 324 10.01 7.03 -0.89
N GLY A 325 9.09 7.42 -0.01
CA GLY A 325 7.71 7.76 -0.33
C GLY A 325 7.57 8.86 -1.38
N ASP A 326 6.39 8.85 -2.01
CA ASP A 326 5.94 9.84 -3.00
C ASP A 326 5.84 11.28 -2.45
N ILE A 327 6.26 11.51 -1.20
CA ILE A 327 6.19 12.78 -0.51
C ILE A 327 7.61 13.33 -0.34
N TYR A 328 8.11 13.87 -1.45
CA TYR A 328 9.09 14.95 -1.42
C TYR A 328 8.64 16.00 -0.39
N ASP A 329 9.40 16.18 0.70
CA ASP A 329 9.13 17.21 1.71
C ASP A 329 9.39 18.60 1.12
N GLN A 330 8.40 19.08 0.36
CA GLN A 330 8.38 20.40 -0.29
C GLN A 330 8.63 21.52 0.72
N THR A 331 8.28 21.31 2.00
CA THR A 331 8.37 22.34 3.04
C THR A 331 9.81 22.71 3.37
N ARG A 332 10.77 21.81 3.15
CA ARG A 332 12.21 22.10 3.32
C ARG A 332 12.76 23.06 2.27
N LEU A 333 12.14 23.11 1.09
CA LEU A 333 12.56 23.99 -0.02
C LEU A 333 11.75 25.29 -0.08
N MET A 334 10.58 25.33 0.56
CA MET A 334 9.70 26.50 0.64
C MET A 334 10.23 27.66 1.51
N LYS A 335 11.33 27.48 2.26
CA LYS A 335 11.92 28.52 3.12
C LYS A 335 12.94 29.43 2.42
N ILE A 336 13.13 29.27 1.11
CA ILE A 336 14.09 30.02 0.32
C ILE A 336 13.28 30.91 -0.62
N ASP A 337 13.56 32.22 -0.65
CA ASP A 337 12.98 33.10 -1.67
C ASP A 337 13.39 32.57 -3.06
N LYS A 338 12.41 32.09 -3.83
CA LYS A 338 12.64 31.43 -5.12
C LYS A 338 12.41 32.41 -6.25
N GLU A 339 13.45 32.64 -7.04
CA GLU A 339 13.32 33.33 -8.31
C GLU A 339 12.93 32.30 -9.39
N ILE A 340 11.87 32.59 -10.15
CA ILE A 340 11.48 31.77 -11.31
C ILE A 340 12.38 32.19 -12.47
N PRO A 341 13.26 31.31 -12.98
CA PRO A 341 14.19 31.69 -14.04
C PRO A 341 13.47 31.91 -15.37
N GLU A 342 13.98 32.83 -16.20
CA GLU A 342 13.39 33.14 -17.52
C GLU A 342 13.51 31.96 -18.51
N GLU A 343 14.57 31.16 -18.39
CA GLU A 343 14.85 29.95 -19.16
C GLU A 343 15.18 28.77 -18.22
N PRO A 344 15.07 27.51 -18.67
CA PRO A 344 15.47 26.36 -17.88
C PRO A 344 16.90 26.52 -17.33
N PRO A 345 17.10 26.54 -16.01
CA PRO A 345 18.41 26.84 -15.44
C PRO A 345 19.40 25.71 -15.72
N PRO A 346 20.69 26.00 -15.90
CA PRO A 346 21.71 24.96 -15.99
C PRO A 346 21.86 24.24 -14.64
N ILE A 347 22.03 22.92 -14.68
CA ILE A 347 22.27 22.09 -13.49
C ILE A 347 23.60 21.36 -13.63
N LYS A 348 24.14 20.84 -12.52
CA LYS A 348 25.29 19.92 -12.58
C LYS A 348 24.85 18.54 -12.13
N ILE A 349 25.06 17.54 -12.98
CA ILE A 349 24.84 16.13 -12.66
C ILE A 349 26.19 15.46 -12.51
N SER A 350 26.41 14.70 -11.44
CA SER A 350 27.65 13.98 -11.21
C SER A 350 27.45 12.59 -10.63
N ILE A 351 28.35 11.66 -10.95
CA ILE A 351 28.41 10.31 -10.39
C ILE A 351 29.85 10.07 -9.95
N ASP A 352 30.07 9.70 -8.68
CA ASP A 352 31.41 9.57 -8.07
C ASP A 352 32.29 10.81 -8.30
N GLY A 353 31.70 12.00 -8.23
CA GLY A 353 32.39 13.28 -8.46
C GLY A 353 32.74 13.58 -9.93
N LYS A 354 32.37 12.71 -10.88
CA LYS A 354 32.55 12.95 -12.32
C LYS A 354 31.29 13.57 -12.91
N SER A 355 31.45 14.68 -13.64
CA SER A 355 30.34 15.35 -14.32
C SER A 355 29.75 14.49 -15.43
N ILE A 356 28.43 14.55 -15.57
CA ILE A 356 27.65 13.83 -16.59
C ILE A 356 27.03 14.85 -17.54
N ASN A 357 27.11 14.58 -18.84
CA ASN A 357 26.45 15.41 -19.84
C ASN A 357 24.96 15.07 -19.90
N TYR A 358 24.14 16.10 -20.12
CA TYR A 358 22.70 15.97 -20.22
C TYR A 358 22.16 16.85 -21.35
N ILE A 359 20.93 16.59 -21.76
CA ILE A 359 20.13 17.48 -22.60
C ILE A 359 19.01 18.09 -21.77
N VAL A 360 18.49 19.24 -22.20
CA VAL A 360 17.33 19.89 -21.58
C VAL A 360 16.22 19.98 -22.61
N GLN A 361 15.01 19.61 -22.19
CA GLN A 361 13.80 19.70 -22.99
C GLN A 361 12.71 20.41 -22.18
N THR A 362 12.17 21.50 -22.68
CA THR A 362 11.02 22.18 -22.06
C THR A 362 9.75 21.43 -22.39
N THR A 363 9.03 20.94 -21.39
CA THR A 363 7.72 20.31 -21.57
C THR A 363 6.61 21.35 -21.49
N GLN A 364 6.74 22.32 -20.60
CA GLN A 364 5.87 23.49 -20.48
C GLN A 364 6.70 24.68 -19.98
N TRP A 365 7.03 25.64 -20.84
CA TRP A 365 7.79 26.82 -20.41
C TRP A 365 7.20 28.09 -21.00
N ASN A 366 6.91 29.07 -20.14
CA ASN A 366 6.26 30.34 -20.50
C ASN A 366 5.00 30.15 -21.36
N GLY A 367 4.18 29.16 -21.02
CA GLY A 367 2.93 28.84 -21.72
C GLY A 367 3.08 28.13 -23.07
N SER A 368 4.31 27.85 -23.51
CA SER A 368 4.59 27.09 -24.74
C SER A 368 4.98 25.64 -24.41
N GLY A 369 4.24 24.69 -24.98
CA GLY A 369 4.59 23.26 -24.93
C GLY A 369 5.40 22.88 -26.17
N ASN A 370 6.63 22.40 -25.98
CA ASN A 370 7.44 21.88 -27.10
C ASN A 370 7.16 20.40 -27.35
N LYS A 371 7.35 19.95 -28.60
CA LYS A 371 7.23 18.53 -28.96
C LYS A 371 8.27 17.71 -28.19
N LYS A 372 7.82 16.64 -27.51
CA LYS A 372 8.70 15.66 -26.85
C LYS A 372 9.58 14.98 -27.90
N TYR A 373 10.87 15.31 -27.93
CA TYR A 373 11.86 14.62 -28.74
C TYR A 373 12.35 13.36 -28.00
N ASN A 374 12.76 12.34 -28.75
CA ASN A 374 13.35 11.14 -28.16
C ASN A 374 14.73 11.50 -27.57
N ALA A 375 14.80 11.61 -26.24
CA ALA A 375 16.00 12.00 -25.50
C ALA A 375 17.22 11.12 -25.81
N PHE A 376 17.03 9.80 -25.97
CA PHE A 376 18.12 8.89 -26.34
C PHE A 376 18.73 9.30 -27.69
N ARG A 377 17.90 9.51 -28.72
CA ARG A 377 18.38 9.89 -30.06
C ARG A 377 19.12 11.21 -30.04
N GLU A 378 18.66 12.17 -29.24
CA GLU A 378 19.31 13.48 -29.13
C GLU A 378 20.65 13.41 -28.39
N ILE A 379 20.74 12.66 -27.29
CA ILE A 379 22.03 12.46 -26.58
C ILE A 379 23.04 11.78 -27.52
N MET A 380 22.60 10.76 -28.27
CA MET A 380 23.44 10.05 -29.24
C MET A 380 23.86 10.95 -30.41
N SER A 381 22.98 11.81 -30.94
CA SER A 381 23.30 12.72 -32.05
C SER A 381 24.30 13.81 -31.64
N LYS A 382 24.23 14.27 -30.39
CA LYS A 382 25.19 15.21 -29.79
C LYS A 382 26.55 14.58 -29.49
N LYS A 383 26.70 13.25 -29.63
CA LYS A 383 27.92 12.48 -29.36
C LYS A 383 28.50 12.73 -27.97
N TYR A 384 27.62 12.90 -26.97
CA TYR A 384 28.07 13.06 -25.60
C TYR A 384 28.77 11.79 -25.09
N PRO A 385 29.87 11.91 -24.32
CA PRO A 385 30.49 10.76 -23.70
C PRO A 385 29.52 10.15 -22.68
N ILE A 386 29.19 8.88 -22.88
CA ILE A 386 28.33 8.10 -21.99
C ILE A 386 29.22 7.31 -21.03
N PRO A 387 29.18 7.58 -19.72
CA PRO A 387 30.02 6.88 -18.76
C PRO A 387 29.54 5.44 -18.54
N THR A 388 30.48 4.50 -18.54
CA THR A 388 30.23 3.12 -18.11
C THR A 388 30.32 3.04 -16.58
N ILE A 389 29.23 2.66 -15.93
CA ILE A 389 29.09 2.58 -14.48
C ILE A 389 28.84 1.13 -14.07
N LYS A 390 29.73 0.57 -13.27
CA LYS A 390 29.52 -0.72 -12.63
C LYS A 390 28.64 -0.55 -11.40
N ILE A 391 27.50 -1.22 -11.39
CA ILE A 391 26.55 -1.22 -10.27
C ILE A 391 26.59 -2.62 -9.65
N SER A 392 26.87 -2.68 -8.36
CA SER A 392 26.86 -3.92 -7.57
C SER A 392 26.41 -3.60 -6.15
N ASP A 393 25.79 -4.56 -5.48
CA ASP A 393 25.28 -4.41 -4.12
C ASP A 393 26.36 -3.95 -3.11
N ASP A 394 27.62 -4.35 -3.34
CA ASP A 394 28.78 -4.01 -2.50
C ASP A 394 29.41 -2.64 -2.82
N ASN A 395 28.93 -1.93 -3.85
CA ASN A 395 29.51 -0.66 -4.30
C ASN A 395 28.41 0.32 -4.72
N LYS A 396 27.67 0.80 -3.71
CA LYS A 396 26.59 1.79 -3.88
C LYS A 396 27.16 3.08 -4.44
N LYS A 397 26.65 3.52 -5.59
CA LYS A 397 27.00 4.79 -6.22
C LYS A 397 25.81 5.72 -6.15
N SER A 398 26.05 7.02 -5.97
CA SER A 398 24.99 8.02 -6.03
C SER A 398 25.17 8.96 -7.22
N VAL A 399 24.05 9.34 -7.82
CA VAL A 399 23.96 10.51 -8.70
C VAL A 399 23.68 11.70 -7.82
N ARG A 400 24.47 12.77 -7.97
CA ARG A 400 24.24 14.07 -7.32
C ARG A 400 23.84 15.10 -8.35
N ILE A 401 22.81 15.86 -8.04
CA ILE A 401 22.31 16.97 -8.83
C ILE A 401 22.49 18.25 -8.00
N ASP A 402 23.12 19.26 -8.59
CA ASP A 402 23.28 20.60 -8.03
C ASP A 402 22.53 21.59 -8.92
N PHE A 403 21.51 22.22 -8.33
CA PHE A 403 20.64 23.19 -9.01
C PHE A 403 21.22 24.61 -9.02
N GLY A 404 22.39 24.81 -8.43
CA GLY A 404 23.00 26.13 -8.30
C GLY A 404 22.15 27.06 -7.46
N ASP A 405 21.77 28.20 -8.03
CA ASP A 405 20.94 29.21 -7.36
C ASP A 405 19.44 29.05 -7.65
N PHE A 406 19.04 28.19 -8.60
CA PHE A 406 17.64 28.04 -9.03
C PHE A 406 17.07 26.67 -8.66
N ILE A 407 16.57 26.56 -7.44
CA ILE A 407 16.05 25.31 -6.88
C ILE A 407 14.59 25.09 -7.33
N PRO A 408 14.23 23.90 -7.86
CA PRO A 408 12.87 23.65 -8.31
C PRO A 408 11.87 23.53 -7.16
N ASP A 409 10.61 23.80 -7.48
CA ASP A 409 9.45 23.51 -6.63
C ASP A 409 9.18 22.03 -6.51
N SER A 410 9.46 21.23 -7.54
CA SER A 410 9.39 19.78 -7.48
C SER A 410 10.42 19.12 -8.39
N ILE A 411 10.82 17.91 -8.02
CA ILE A 411 11.70 17.05 -8.81
C ILE A 411 11.10 15.65 -8.91
N LYS A 412 11.14 15.08 -10.12
CA LYS A 412 10.82 13.69 -10.37
C LYS A 412 11.93 13.07 -11.22
N VAL A 413 12.45 11.93 -10.81
CA VAL A 413 13.50 11.22 -11.57
C VAL A 413 12.93 9.91 -12.08
N SER A 414 12.92 9.71 -13.38
CA SER A 414 12.56 8.43 -14.00
C SER A 414 13.80 7.70 -14.51
N ASP A 415 13.79 6.38 -14.45
CA ASP A 415 14.87 5.50 -14.89
C ASP A 415 14.31 4.43 -15.82
N SER A 416 14.82 4.42 -17.05
CA SER A 416 14.40 3.51 -18.12
C SER A 416 15.57 2.67 -18.61
N LEU A 417 15.37 1.35 -18.71
CA LEU A 417 16.33 0.45 -19.34
C LEU A 417 16.09 0.38 -20.86
N LEU A 418 17.08 0.79 -21.63
CA LEU A 418 17.03 0.89 -23.08
C LEU A 418 17.92 -0.16 -23.77
N ASP A 419 17.45 -0.64 -24.93
CA ASP A 419 18.30 -1.35 -25.88
C ASP A 419 19.27 -0.39 -26.61
N ARG A 420 20.16 -0.95 -27.45
CA ARG A 420 21.13 -0.17 -28.24
C ARG A 420 20.48 0.78 -29.25
N ASN A 421 19.19 0.60 -29.56
CA ASN A 421 18.43 1.43 -30.49
C ASN A 421 17.63 2.52 -29.77
N GLY A 422 17.65 2.54 -28.44
CA GLY A 422 16.90 3.48 -27.61
C GLY A 422 15.45 3.10 -27.38
N ASN A 423 15.07 1.85 -27.65
CA ASN A 423 13.73 1.37 -27.34
C ASN A 423 13.68 0.94 -25.87
N ASN A 424 12.58 1.28 -25.20
CA ASN A 424 12.28 0.74 -23.89
C ASN A 424 12.15 -0.77 -24.01
N ARG A 425 12.92 -1.48 -23.19
CA ARG A 425 12.89 -2.93 -23.21
C ARG A 425 11.64 -3.49 -22.54
N TYR A 426 11.15 -2.76 -21.56
CA TYR A 426 9.99 -3.10 -20.76
C TYR A 426 8.91 -2.04 -20.98
N SER A 427 7.67 -2.34 -20.63
CA SER A 427 6.57 -1.40 -20.82
C SER A 427 6.77 -0.14 -19.95
N TYR A 428 5.91 0.85 -20.15
CA TYR A 428 5.93 2.07 -19.32
C TYR A 428 5.72 1.78 -17.83
N LYS A 429 5.15 0.61 -17.48
CA LYS A 429 4.94 0.14 -16.11
C LYS A 429 6.24 -0.17 -15.38
N GLU A 430 7.33 -0.44 -16.10
CA GLU A 430 8.65 -0.74 -15.55
C GLU A 430 9.62 0.46 -15.60
N ILE A 431 9.14 1.65 -15.99
CA ILE A 431 9.86 2.91 -15.79
C ILE A 431 9.79 3.22 -14.30
N LEU A 432 10.94 3.17 -13.63
CA LEU A 432 11.01 3.38 -12.20
C LEU A 432 11.18 4.86 -11.89
N ASP A 433 10.29 5.39 -11.05
CA ASP A 433 10.55 6.65 -10.38
C ASP A 433 11.60 6.41 -9.28
N ARG A 434 12.64 7.26 -9.25
CA ARG A 434 13.76 7.18 -8.34
C ARG A 434 13.58 8.18 -7.20
N ALA A 435 13.67 7.66 -5.98
CA ALA A 435 13.71 8.46 -4.77
C ALA A 435 14.92 9.41 -4.76
N VAL A 436 14.68 10.64 -4.33
CA VAL A 436 15.69 11.71 -4.29
C VAL A 436 15.84 12.21 -2.85
N LYS A 437 17.06 12.13 -2.32
CA LYS A 437 17.45 12.67 -1.01
C LYS A 437 17.94 14.10 -1.14
N ILE A 438 17.43 15.00 -0.31
CA ILE A 438 17.97 16.36 -0.17
C ILE A 438 19.29 16.29 0.61
N VAL A 439 20.38 16.75 0.00
CA VAL A 439 21.70 16.85 0.66
C VAL A 439 21.78 18.18 1.41
N ASP A 440 21.32 19.25 0.77
CA ASP A 440 21.17 20.58 1.34
C ASP A 440 20.23 21.41 0.45
N ASN A 441 20.16 22.71 0.71
CA ASN A 441 19.27 23.64 0.03
C ASN A 441 19.45 23.68 -1.49
N ARG A 442 20.60 23.27 -2.06
CA ARG A 442 20.90 23.39 -3.50
C ARG A 442 21.09 22.04 -4.18
N ARG A 443 21.32 20.99 -3.38
CA ARG A 443 21.79 19.70 -3.87
C ARG A 443 20.88 18.57 -3.45
N VAL A 444 20.65 17.69 -4.39
CA VAL A 444 19.94 16.44 -4.15
C VAL A 444 20.75 15.25 -4.66
N GLU A 445 20.47 14.07 -4.15
CA GLU A 445 21.13 12.83 -4.58
C GLU A 445 20.15 11.66 -4.67
N PHE A 446 20.40 10.73 -5.58
CA PHE A 446 19.70 9.45 -5.65
C PHE A 446 20.68 8.31 -5.88
N GLN A 447 20.35 7.11 -5.40
CA GLN A 447 21.22 5.94 -5.51
C GLN A 447 21.07 5.27 -6.89
N LEU A 448 22.21 4.88 -7.47
CA LEU A 448 22.27 4.00 -8.63
C LEU A 448 22.22 2.55 -8.16
N GLU A 449 21.02 1.99 -8.19
CA GLU A 449 20.76 0.58 -7.87
C GLU A 449 20.64 -0.25 -9.14
N GLN A 450 20.68 -1.56 -9.01
CA GLN A 450 20.42 -2.46 -10.14
C GLN A 450 18.98 -2.23 -10.65
N HIS A 451 18.81 -2.14 -11.98
CA HIS A 451 17.48 -1.91 -12.57
C HIS A 451 16.58 -3.14 -12.32
N ILE A 452 15.36 -2.95 -11.81
CA ILE A 452 14.46 -4.05 -11.41
C ILE A 452 14.23 -5.06 -12.52
N ALA A 453 14.13 -4.58 -13.75
CA ALA A 453 13.88 -5.40 -14.91
C ALA A 453 14.96 -6.47 -15.18
N LEU A 454 16.17 -6.32 -14.62
CA LEU A 454 17.18 -7.38 -14.65
C LEU A 454 16.76 -8.60 -13.82
N PHE A 455 15.97 -8.45 -12.75
CA PHE A 455 15.49 -9.57 -11.94
C PHE A 455 14.31 -10.31 -12.57
N PHE A 456 13.55 -9.64 -13.45
CA PHE A 456 12.41 -10.24 -14.15
C PHE A 456 12.80 -10.95 -15.45
N SER A 457 14.06 -10.88 -15.89
CA SER A 457 14.48 -11.62 -17.07
C SER A 457 14.81 -13.08 -16.74
N SER A 458 14.05 -14.00 -17.33
CA SER A 458 14.33 -15.44 -17.36
C SER A 458 15.42 -15.81 -18.39
N ASN A 459 15.89 -14.86 -19.21
CA ASN A 459 16.88 -15.13 -20.25
C ASN A 459 18.28 -14.72 -19.78
N ILE A 460 19.16 -15.71 -19.58
CA ILE A 460 20.53 -15.50 -19.10
C ILE A 460 21.40 -14.62 -20.02
N GLU A 461 21.07 -14.53 -21.31
CA GLU A 461 21.76 -13.66 -22.27
C GLU A 461 21.44 -12.18 -22.07
N ASP A 462 20.36 -11.85 -21.38
CA ASP A 462 20.04 -10.47 -21.03
C ASP A 462 21.01 -9.89 -20.02
N TYR A 463 21.66 -10.73 -19.23
CA TYR A 463 22.70 -10.34 -18.30
C TYR A 463 24.05 -10.11 -18.98
N LYS A 464 24.19 -10.40 -20.28
CA LYS A 464 25.45 -10.28 -21.06
C LYS A 464 25.44 -9.18 -22.12
N LYS A 465 24.29 -8.56 -22.37
CA LYS A 465 24.10 -7.57 -23.43
C LYS A 465 24.39 -6.14 -22.96
N ASP A 466 24.65 -5.27 -23.93
CA ASP A 466 24.94 -3.86 -23.68
C ASP A 466 23.66 -3.05 -23.49
N TRP A 467 23.49 -2.52 -22.28
CA TRP A 467 22.31 -1.76 -21.90
C TRP A 467 22.65 -0.34 -21.49
N TYR A 468 21.85 0.59 -22.02
CA TYR A 468 21.84 1.95 -21.54
C TYR A 468 20.72 2.13 -20.53
N ARG A 469 20.97 2.96 -19.52
CA ARG A 469 19.92 3.49 -18.67
C ARG A 469 19.75 4.97 -18.99
N LEU A 470 18.53 5.34 -19.33
CA LEU A 470 18.11 6.71 -19.52
C LEU A 470 17.46 7.20 -18.26
N PHE A 471 18.07 8.23 -17.69
CA PHE A 471 17.49 8.97 -16.58
C PHE A 471 16.88 10.26 -17.10
N LYS A 472 15.65 10.55 -16.67
CA LYS A 472 14.96 11.80 -16.97
C LYS A 472 14.57 12.48 -15.68
N ILE A 473 15.08 13.67 -15.45
CA ILE A 473 14.83 14.49 -14.26
C ILE A 473 13.85 15.58 -14.68
N THR A 474 12.59 15.45 -14.29
CA THR A 474 11.57 16.48 -14.49
C THR A 474 11.59 17.43 -13.31
N CYS A 475 11.70 18.73 -13.59
CA CYS A 475 11.74 19.78 -12.60
C CYS A 475 10.66 20.84 -12.89
N VAL A 476 10.05 21.40 -11.85
CA VAL A 476 9.04 22.46 -11.94
C VAL A 476 9.49 23.73 -11.22
N TRP A 477 9.28 24.92 -11.80
CA TRP A 477 9.46 26.24 -11.19
C TRP A 477 8.25 27.14 -11.49
N GLY A 478 7.45 27.50 -10.49
CA GLY A 478 6.33 28.44 -10.63
C GLY A 478 5.30 28.06 -11.71
N GLY A 479 5.20 26.76 -12.04
CA GLY A 479 4.35 26.24 -13.12
C GLY A 479 5.05 26.02 -14.48
N ASN A 480 6.32 26.38 -14.60
CA ASN A 480 7.18 26.00 -15.72
C ASN A 480 7.82 24.63 -15.46
N GLU A 481 7.77 23.72 -16.42
CA GLU A 481 8.31 22.36 -16.37
C GLU A 481 9.37 22.13 -17.46
N CYS A 482 10.49 21.53 -17.06
CA CYS A 482 11.48 21.01 -18.01
C CYS A 482 12.05 19.66 -17.57
N GLU A 483 12.63 18.94 -18.54
CA GLU A 483 13.22 17.62 -18.38
C GLU A 483 14.73 17.69 -18.67
N TYR A 484 15.56 17.27 -17.72
CA TYR A 484 16.99 17.02 -17.90
C TYR A 484 17.23 15.53 -18.10
N SER A 485 17.76 15.15 -19.26
CA SER A 485 17.94 13.74 -19.63
C SER A 485 19.41 13.38 -19.79
N PHE A 486 19.85 12.26 -19.22
CA PHE A 486 21.22 11.74 -19.37
C PHE A 486 21.25 10.21 -19.49
N LEU A 487 22.32 9.69 -20.10
CA LEU A 487 22.56 8.25 -20.26
C LEU A 487 23.73 7.78 -19.40
N ILE A 488 23.60 6.57 -18.87
CA ILE A 488 24.73 5.77 -18.42
C ILE A 488 24.72 4.42 -19.12
N ASP A 489 25.89 3.83 -19.19
CA ASP A 489 26.09 2.48 -19.71
C ASP A 489 26.36 1.54 -18.52
N THR A 490 25.55 0.48 -18.41
CA THR A 490 25.64 -0.49 -17.29
C THR A 490 26.14 -1.86 -17.72
N ARG A 491 26.83 -1.93 -18.88
CA ARG A 491 27.46 -3.15 -19.39
C ARG A 491 28.17 -3.95 -18.29
N ASN A 492 27.82 -5.23 -18.23
CA ASN A 492 28.30 -6.16 -17.23
C ASN A 492 29.81 -6.37 -17.39
N THR A 493 30.62 -5.67 -16.59
CA THR A 493 32.07 -5.93 -16.48
C THR A 493 32.29 -7.08 -15.49
N ARG A 494 31.84 -8.29 -15.87
CA ARG A 494 32.42 -9.53 -15.35
C ARG A 494 33.75 -9.72 -16.09
N LYS A 495 34.86 -9.55 -15.37
CA LYS A 495 36.09 -10.29 -15.67
C LYS A 495 36.05 -11.57 -14.85
#